data_AF-A0A8X6KDV5-F1
#
_entry.id   AF-A0A8X6KDV5-F1
#
_cell.length_a   1.000
_cell.length_b   1.000
_cell.length_c   1.000
_cell.angle_alpha   90.00
_cell.angle_beta   90.00
_cell.angle_gamma   90.00
#
_symmetry.space_group_name_H-M   'P 1'
#
loop_
_entity.id
_entity.type
_entity.pdbx_description
1 polymer ?
#
loop_
_entity_poly.entity_id
_entity_poly.type
_entity_poly.pdbx_seq_one_letter_code
_entity_poly.pdbx_strand_id
1 'polypeptide(L)'
;MVVLPSFTGGSRYMHERTQDAMTYVRHFGRPDLFITLTCSPKWPEIVDLLNQGQKSHDRHDIIARVFCEKVKHMMKLLKKGCIFGNVRCHMYTVEWRKRGFPHVHILLWLEDKTRVC
;
A
#
# COMPACT_ATOMS: atom_id res chain seq x y z
N MET A 1 -9.92 -11.99 -25.70
CA MET A 1 -9.59 -10.54 -25.63
C MET A 1 -8.10 -10.42 -25.36
N VAL A 2 -7.31 -10.02 -26.36
CA VAL A 2 -5.86 -9.81 -26.20
C VAL A 2 -5.66 -8.44 -25.58
N VAL A 3 -5.12 -8.40 -24.36
CA VAL A 3 -4.85 -7.14 -23.63
C VAL A 3 -3.41 -6.71 -23.92
N LEU A 4 -3.24 -5.58 -24.60
CA LEU A 4 -1.93 -4.93 -24.74
C LEU A 4 -1.43 -4.47 -23.37
N PRO A 5 -0.11 -4.55 -23.07
CA PRO A 5 0.42 -4.24 -21.75
C PRO A 5 0.10 -2.79 -21.34
N SER A 6 -0.57 -2.62 -20.19
CA SER A 6 -0.88 -1.32 -19.60
C SER A 6 0.37 -0.72 -18.94
N PHE A 7 0.63 0.58 -19.13
CA PHE A 7 1.67 1.30 -18.39
C PHE A 7 1.19 1.70 -16.99
N THR A 8 1.99 1.42 -15.96
CA THR A 8 1.70 1.76 -14.56
C THR A 8 1.46 3.26 -14.38
N GLY A 9 0.31 3.64 -13.86
CA GLY A 9 -0.09 5.05 -13.67
C GLY A 9 -0.75 5.72 -14.88
N GLY A 10 -0.87 5.02 -16.02
CA GLY A 10 -1.65 5.50 -17.16
C GLY A 10 -3.17 5.41 -16.91
N SER A 11 -3.97 6.14 -17.70
CA SER A 11 -5.44 6.16 -17.57
C SER A 11 -6.07 4.76 -17.60
N ARG A 12 -5.60 3.88 -18.51
CA ARG A 12 -6.07 2.49 -18.59
C ARG A 12 -5.72 1.67 -17.35
N TYR A 13 -4.49 1.79 -16.85
CA TYR A 13 -4.05 1.11 -15.62
C TYR A 13 -4.90 1.55 -14.41
N MET A 14 -5.14 2.86 -14.28
CA MET A 14 -5.98 3.38 -13.20
C MET A 14 -7.42 2.91 -13.32
N HIS A 15 -7.96 2.84 -14.54
CA HIS A 15 -9.30 2.31 -14.79
C HIS A 15 -9.40 0.83 -14.41
N GLU A 16 -8.45 -0.01 -14.82
CA GLU A 16 -8.40 -1.43 -14.47
C GLU A 16 -8.33 -1.63 -12.95
N ARG A 17 -7.45 -0.90 -12.25
CA ARG A 17 -7.36 -0.95 -10.78
C ARG A 17 -8.64 -0.50 -10.09
N THR A 18 -9.35 0.47 -10.67
CA THR A 18 -10.65 0.92 -10.16
C THR A 18 -11.71 -0.16 -10.37
N GLN A 19 -11.75 -0.82 -11.52
CA GLN A 19 -12.67 -1.93 -11.78
C GLN A 19 -12.41 -3.12 -10.85
N ASP A 20 -11.14 -3.45 -10.59
CA ASP A 20 -10.76 -4.47 -9.61
C ASP A 20 -11.28 -4.11 -8.23
N ALA A 21 -11.01 -2.88 -7.77
CA ALA A 21 -11.51 -2.38 -6.49
C ALA A 21 -13.03 -2.49 -6.36
N MET A 22 -13.76 -2.07 -7.40
CA MET A 22 -15.23 -2.15 -7.43
C MET A 22 -15.73 -3.60 -7.43
N THR A 23 -14.99 -4.52 -8.05
CA THR A 23 -15.30 -5.95 -8.02
C THR A 23 -15.22 -6.51 -6.59
N TYR A 24 -14.18 -6.13 -5.84
CA TYR A 24 -14.08 -6.51 -4.42
C TYR A 24 -15.23 -5.93 -3.58
N VAL A 25 -15.55 -4.64 -3.76
CA VAL A 25 -16.66 -4.01 -3.04
C VAL A 25 -18.00 -4.65 -3.37
N ARG A 26 -18.22 -5.04 -4.63
CA ARG A 26 -19.45 -5.76 -5.05
C ARG A 26 -19.55 -7.15 -4.41
N HIS A 27 -18.45 -7.90 -4.31
CA HIS A 27 -18.46 -9.26 -3.77
C HIS A 27 -18.45 -9.32 -2.24
N PHE A 28 -17.72 -8.42 -1.59
CA PHE A 28 -17.47 -8.46 -0.14
C PHE A 28 -18.16 -7.34 0.64
N GLY A 29 -18.78 -6.37 -0.06
CA GLY A 29 -19.40 -5.20 0.54
C GLY A 29 -18.38 -4.10 0.87
N ARG A 30 -18.78 -3.16 1.74
CA ARG A 30 -17.90 -2.08 2.21
C ARG A 30 -16.71 -2.67 2.99
N PRO A 31 -15.47 -2.21 2.76
CA PRO A 31 -14.32 -2.60 3.58
C PRO A 31 -14.53 -2.18 5.03
N ASP A 32 -14.05 -3.02 5.95
CA ASP A 32 -14.15 -2.79 7.39
C ASP A 32 -13.12 -1.77 7.84
N LEU A 33 -11.90 -1.84 7.31
CA LEU A 33 -10.80 -0.93 7.63
C LEU A 33 -10.20 -0.30 6.37
N PHE A 34 -9.88 0.99 6.49
CA PHE A 34 -9.07 1.73 5.52
C PHE A 34 -7.82 2.27 6.21
N ILE A 35 -6.67 1.68 5.88
CA ILE A 35 -5.39 1.98 6.53
C ILE A 35 -4.49 2.70 5.53
N THR A 36 -3.89 3.80 5.97
CA THR A 36 -2.87 4.53 5.19
C THR A 36 -1.53 4.45 5.91
N LEU A 37 -0.50 3.96 5.22
CA LEU A 37 0.88 4.00 5.70
C LEU A 37 1.68 4.94 4.79
N THR A 38 2.24 5.98 5.38
CA THR A 38 3.05 6.97 4.68
C THR A 38 4.52 6.77 5.05
N CYS A 39 5.41 6.80 4.06
CA CYS A 39 6.84 6.72 4.29
C CYS A 39 7.35 7.98 5.03
N SER A 40 8.20 7.78 6.04
CA SER A 40 8.89 8.87 6.74
C SER A 40 10.37 8.87 6.36
N PRO A 41 10.95 10.00 5.90
CA PRO A 41 12.37 10.08 5.57
C PRO A 41 13.29 9.99 6.79
N LYS A 42 12.73 10.15 8.00
CA LYS A 42 13.48 10.11 9.26
C LYS A 42 13.64 8.69 9.81
N TRP A 43 13.19 7.68 9.08
CA TRP A 43 13.40 6.29 9.49
C TRP A 43 14.89 5.98 9.52
N PRO A 44 15.40 5.32 10.59
CA PRO A 44 16.81 5.00 10.73
C PRO A 44 17.31 4.18 9.55
N GLU A 45 16.50 3.25 9.04
CA GLU A 45 16.85 2.42 7.88
C GLU A 45 17.10 3.24 6.60
N ILE A 46 16.53 4.44 6.49
CA ILE A 46 16.81 5.37 5.39
C ILE A 46 18.08 6.16 5.71
N VAL A 47 18.15 6.75 6.90
CA VAL A 47 19.26 7.63 7.32
C VAL A 47 20.59 6.88 7.32
N ASP A 48 20.62 5.65 7.80
CA ASP A 48 21.82 4.82 7.89
C ASP A 48 22.37 4.41 6.50
N LEU A 49 21.51 4.41 5.48
CA LEU A 49 21.88 4.12 4.08
C LEU A 49 22.26 5.36 3.27
N LEU A 50 22.09 6.57 3.82
CA LEU A 50 22.48 7.81 3.15
C LEU A 50 23.97 8.10 3.37
N ASN A 51 24.66 8.52 2.32
CA ASN A 51 26.03 9.01 2.43
C ASN A 51 26.07 10.40 3.09
N GLN A 52 27.21 10.78 3.65
CA GLN A 52 27.40 12.11 4.23
C GLN A 52 27.03 13.22 3.23
N GLY A 53 26.14 14.12 3.65
CA GLY A 53 25.65 15.24 2.84
C GLY A 53 24.51 14.91 1.87
N GLN A 54 24.14 13.64 1.68
CA GLN A 54 22.97 13.27 0.88
C GLN A 54 21.67 13.49 1.65
N LYS A 55 20.65 13.98 0.95
CA LYS A 55 19.30 14.07 1.51
C LYS A 55 18.47 12.90 1.01
N SER A 56 17.44 12.53 1.77
CA SER A 56 16.55 11.42 1.43
C SER A 56 15.92 11.57 0.03
N HIS A 57 15.58 12.80 -0.38
CA HIS A 57 15.02 13.06 -1.71
C HIS A 57 16.01 12.86 -2.86
N ASP A 58 17.31 12.82 -2.60
CA ASP A 58 18.31 12.54 -3.63
C ASP A 58 18.38 11.04 -3.96
N ARG A 59 17.84 10.19 -3.07
CA ARG A 59 17.94 8.72 -3.12
C ARG A 59 16.58 8.03 -3.04
N HIS A 60 15.76 8.26 -4.07
CA HIS A 60 14.45 7.62 -4.21
C HIS A 60 14.51 6.08 -4.23
N ASP A 61 15.63 5.50 -4.66
CA ASP A 61 15.86 4.06 -4.66
C ASP A 61 15.90 3.47 -3.24
N ILE A 62 16.56 4.15 -2.30
CA ILE A 62 16.62 3.76 -0.88
C ILE A 62 15.21 3.85 -0.27
N ILE A 63 14.53 4.97 -0.50
CA ILE A 63 13.15 5.18 -0.03
C ILE A 63 12.24 4.05 -0.54
N ALA A 64 12.30 3.74 -1.85
CA ALA A 64 11.49 2.69 -2.45
C ALA A 64 11.73 1.32 -1.82
N ARG A 65 13.00 0.97 -1.58
CA ARG A 65 13.39 -0.31 -0.96
C ARG A 65 12.90 -0.41 0.47
N VAL A 66 13.23 0.57 1.31
CA VAL A 66 12.83 0.58 2.73
C VAL A 66 11.31 0.59 2.85
N PHE A 67 10.63 1.42 2.05
CA PHE A 67 9.18 1.48 2.07
C PHE A 67 8.54 0.16 1.64
N CYS A 68 9.05 -0.48 0.57
CA CYS A 68 8.56 -1.78 0.12
C CYS A 68 8.67 -2.84 1.23
N GLU A 69 9.79 -2.90 1.95
CA GLU A 69 9.96 -3.83 3.06
C GLU A 69 9.01 -3.52 4.24
N LYS A 70 8.81 -2.24 4.58
CA LYS A 70 7.82 -1.84 5.60
C LYS A 70 6.40 -2.23 5.21
N VAL A 71 6.02 -2.05 3.94
CA VAL A 71 4.70 -2.47 3.43
C VAL A 71 4.55 -3.99 3.50
N LYS A 72 5.55 -4.78 3.10
CA LYS A 72 5.52 -6.25 3.22
C LYS A 72 5.36 -6.68 4.67
N HIS A 73 6.11 -6.08 5.57
CA HIS A 73 6.03 -6.36 7.00
C HIS A 73 4.64 -6.02 7.56
N MET A 74 4.10 -4.84 7.24
CA MET A 74 2.75 -4.42 7.61
C MET A 74 1.70 -5.43 7.10
N MET A 75 1.75 -5.81 5.83
CA MET A 75 0.81 -6.79 5.26
C MET A 75 0.92 -8.17 5.92
N LYS A 76 2.12 -8.58 6.35
CA LYS A 76 2.32 -9.83 7.11
C LYS A 76 1.69 -9.72 8.49
N LEU A 77 1.85 -8.60 9.19
CA LEU A 77 1.22 -8.34 10.49
C LEU A 77 -0.30 -8.32 10.39
N LEU A 78 -0.86 -7.62 9.41
CA LEU A 78 -2.31 -7.53 9.21
C LEU A 78 -2.93 -8.90 8.91
N LYS A 79 -2.27 -9.74 8.10
CA LYS A 79 -2.80 -11.05 7.69
C LYS A 79 -2.51 -12.19 8.66
N LYS A 80 -1.29 -12.26 9.21
CA LYS A 80 -0.82 -13.38 10.04
C LYS A 80 -0.75 -13.06 11.51
N GLY A 81 -0.57 -11.79 11.86
CA GLY A 81 -0.59 -11.35 13.24
C GLY A 81 -2.01 -11.25 13.82
N CYS A 82 -3.04 -11.38 12.97
CA CYS A 82 -4.46 -11.30 13.34
C CYS A 82 -4.79 -10.12 14.26
N ILE A 83 -4.11 -8.97 14.06
CA ILE A 83 -4.21 -7.79 14.94
C ILE A 83 -5.64 -7.27 15.04
N PHE A 84 -6.39 -7.38 13.94
CA PHE A 84 -7.79 -7.00 13.84
C PHE A 84 -8.72 -8.21 13.67
N GLY A 85 -8.24 -9.42 13.98
CA GLY A 85 -8.91 -10.69 13.65
C GLY A 85 -8.51 -11.24 12.27
N ASN A 86 -9.22 -12.28 11.83
CA ASN A 86 -8.95 -12.93 10.55
C ASN A 86 -9.33 -12.04 9.38
N VAL A 87 -8.42 -11.94 8.40
CA VAL A 87 -8.62 -11.16 7.17
C VAL A 87 -9.22 -12.05 6.09
N ARG A 88 -10.48 -11.80 5.73
CA ARG A 88 -11.18 -12.50 4.64
C ARG A 88 -10.59 -12.16 3.28
N CYS A 89 -10.41 -10.86 3.01
CA CYS A 89 -9.73 -10.39 1.81
C CYS A 89 -9.10 -9.01 2.05
N HIS A 90 -8.18 -8.63 1.17
CA HIS A 90 -7.47 -7.36 1.26
C HIS A 90 -7.09 -6.86 -0.13
N MET A 91 -6.95 -5.55 -0.25
CA MET A 91 -6.42 -4.90 -1.43
C MET A 91 -5.52 -3.75 -0.99
N TYR A 92 -4.46 -3.45 -1.71
CA TYR A 92 -3.68 -2.24 -1.48
C TYR A 92 -3.13 -1.65 -2.77
N THR A 93 -2.92 -0.33 -2.74
CA THR A 93 -2.29 0.43 -3.82
C THR A 93 -1.19 1.30 -3.25
N VAL A 94 -0.02 1.28 -3.89
CA VAL A 94 1.10 2.17 -3.57
C VAL A 94 1.07 3.35 -4.52
N GLU A 95 1.11 4.56 -3.96
CA GLU A 95 1.08 5.80 -4.71
C GLU A 95 2.35 6.61 -4.44
N TRP A 96 2.96 7.07 -5.53
CA TRP A 96 4.13 7.93 -5.51
C TRP A 96 3.69 9.37 -5.76
N ARG A 97 3.83 10.24 -4.75
CA ARG A 97 3.52 11.66 -4.91
C ARG A 97 4.66 12.36 -5.65
N LYS A 98 4.34 13.23 -6.62
CA LYS A 98 5.34 14.00 -7.41
C LYS A 98 6.34 14.80 -6.55
N ARG A 99 5.96 15.21 -5.34
CA ARG A 99 6.79 15.96 -4.38
C ARG A 99 6.69 15.42 -2.95
N GLY A 100 6.23 14.19 -2.79
CA GLY A 100 5.98 13.58 -1.48
C GLY A 100 6.50 12.15 -1.42
N PHE A 101 6.64 11.65 -0.21
CA PHE A 101 7.05 10.27 0.00
C PHE A 101 5.95 9.30 -0.42
N PRO A 102 6.31 8.05 -0.79
CA PRO A 102 5.32 7.07 -1.15
C PRO A 102 4.40 6.78 0.04
N HIS A 103 3.13 6.56 -0.28
CA HIS A 103 2.15 6.08 0.68
C HIS A 103 1.42 4.87 0.10
N VAL A 104 0.91 4.03 0.98
CA VAL A 104 0.10 2.87 0.62
C VAL A 104 -1.27 3.03 1.24
N HIS A 105 -2.30 2.79 0.45
CA HIS A 105 -3.68 2.68 0.89
C HIS A 105 -4.05 1.19 0.92
N ILE A 106 -4.50 0.71 2.07
CA ILE A 106 -4.85 -0.70 2.30
C ILE A 106 -6.33 -0.76 2.70
N LEU A 107 -7.09 -1.58 1.99
CA LEU A 107 -8.46 -1.95 2.33
C LEU A 107 -8.46 -3.37 2.88
N LEU A 108 -9.15 -3.58 4.00
CA LEU A 108 -9.32 -4.88 4.64
C LEU A 108 -10.79 -5.21 4.82
N TRP A 109 -11.13 -6.48 4.56
CA TRP A 109 -12.39 -7.10 4.95
C TRP A 109 -12.08 -8.21 5.93
N LEU A 110 -12.71 -8.18 7.10
CA LEU A 110 -12.50 -9.13 8.17
C LEU A 110 -13.53 -10.27 8.06
N GLU A 111 -13.18 -11.46 8.54
CA GLU A 111 -14.13 -12.58 8.63
C GLU A 111 -15.20 -12.29 9.68
N ASP A 112 -14.74 -11.95 10.89
CA ASP A 112 -15.59 -11.46 11.97
C ASP A 112 -15.64 -9.94 11.90
N LYS A 113 -16.83 -9.42 11.60
CA LYS A 113 -17.04 -7.97 11.63
C LYS A 113 -16.88 -7.49 13.06
N THR A 114 -15.73 -6.92 13.40
CA THR A 114 -15.64 -6.05 14.56
C THR A 114 -16.60 -4.90 14.32
N ARG A 115 -17.77 -4.95 14.97
CA ARG A 115 -18.69 -3.81 15.07
C ARG A 115 -17.99 -2.74 15.90
N VAL A 116 -17.15 -1.94 15.26
CA VAL A 116 -16.82 -0.63 15.82
C VAL A 116 -18.01 0.25 15.45
N CYS A 117 -18.93 0.34 16.40
CA CYS A 117 -20.10 1.21 16.35
C CYS A 117 -19.68 2.68 16.28
#